data_AF-B9Y848-F1
#
_entry.id   AF-B9Y848-F1
#
_cell.length_a   1.000
_cell.length_b   1.000
_cell.length_c   1.000
_cell.angle_alpha   90.00
_cell.angle_beta   90.00
_cell.angle_gamma   90.00
#
_symmetry.space_group_name_H-M   'P 1'
#
loop_
_entity.id
_entity.type
_entity.pdbx_description
1 polymer ?
#
loop_
_entity_poly.entity_id
_entity_poly.type
_entity_poly.pdbx_seq_one_letter_code
_entity_poly.pdbx_strand_id
1 'polypeptide(L)'
;SQLKQPLAETPLTVLDCALDEGLLTINVSGEILDEEKKVNEELVTSLLLSIQSSLGVSQVQLQVDGVTVNLSGVNDDPIDLNSLILNQILL
;
A
#
# COMPACT_ATOMS: atom_id res chain seq x y z
N SER A 1 -7.35 16.54 -21.73
CA SER A 1 -7.26 15.40 -20.80
C SER A 1 -7.05 15.98 -19.42
N GLN A 2 -8.08 15.96 -18.55
CA GLN A 2 -7.93 16.40 -17.17
C GLN A 2 -7.68 15.15 -16.35
N LEU A 3 -6.41 14.85 -16.09
CA LEU A 3 -6.07 13.89 -15.04
C LEU A 3 -6.60 14.52 -13.75
N LYS A 4 -7.69 13.98 -13.21
CA LYS A 4 -8.11 14.24 -11.83
C LYS A 4 -7.04 13.60 -10.94
N GLN A 5 -5.96 14.32 -10.71
CA GLN A 5 -5.05 14.05 -9.60
C GLN A 5 -5.37 15.05 -8.48
N PRO A 6 -5.29 14.61 -7.22
CA PRO A 6 -4.66 13.37 -6.75
C PRO A 6 -5.63 12.18 -6.61
N LEU A 7 -5.09 10.96 -6.58
CA LEU A 7 -5.83 9.70 -6.32
C LEU A 7 -6.45 9.66 -4.91
N ALA A 8 -5.89 10.43 -3.98
CA ALA A 8 -6.44 10.66 -2.65
C ALA A 8 -6.80 12.14 -2.53
N GLU A 9 -8.02 12.44 -2.08
CA GLU A 9 -8.44 13.83 -1.80
C GLU A 9 -7.72 14.40 -0.57
N THR A 10 -7.31 13.51 0.34
CA THR A 10 -6.57 13.82 1.56
C THR A 10 -5.13 13.34 1.42
N PRO A 11 -4.12 14.14 1.80
CA PRO A 11 -2.73 13.71 1.77
C PRO A 11 -2.52 12.52 2.71
N LEU A 12 -2.05 11.39 2.16
CA LEU A 12 -1.62 10.25 2.94
C LEU A 12 -0.31 10.60 3.65
N THR A 13 -0.25 10.38 4.97
CA THR A 13 0.95 10.61 5.76
C THR A 13 1.62 9.28 6.10
N VAL A 14 2.93 9.19 5.88
CA VAL A 14 3.75 8.09 6.39
C VAL A 14 4.15 8.45 7.82
N LEU A 15 3.69 7.65 8.78
CA LEU A 15 3.96 7.82 10.20
C LEU A 15 5.31 7.23 10.61
N ASP A 16 5.65 6.06 10.04
CA ASP A 16 6.91 5.36 10.31
C ASP A 16 7.28 4.44 9.14
N CYS A 17 8.57 4.14 9.00
CA CYS A 17 9.05 3.13 8.05
C CYS A 17 10.32 2.43 8.54
N ALA A 18 10.35 1.11 8.38
CA ALA A 18 11.48 0.27 8.77
C ALA A 18 11.69 -0.84 7.74
N LEU A 19 12.95 -1.12 7.41
CA LEU A 19 13.34 -2.24 6.56
C LEU A 19 14.23 -3.17 7.37
N ASP A 20 13.76 -4.39 7.62
CA ASP A 20 14.49 -5.42 8.35
C ASP A 20 14.40 -6.75 7.62
N GLU A 21 15.54 -7.44 7.43
CA GLU A 21 15.64 -8.74 6.75
C GLU A 21 14.89 -8.87 5.40
N GLY A 22 14.69 -7.77 4.68
CA GLY A 22 13.97 -7.75 3.39
C GLY A 22 12.44 -7.60 3.50
N LEU A 23 11.91 -7.40 4.71
CA LEU A 23 10.55 -7.00 5.00
C LEU A 23 10.49 -5.49 5.23
N LEU A 24 9.77 -4.76 4.37
CA LEU A 24 9.52 -3.35 4.58
C LEU A 24 8.23 -3.16 5.38
N THR A 25 8.33 -2.63 6.58
CA THR A 25 7.18 -2.19 7.38
C THR A 25 6.93 -0.71 7.12
N ILE A 26 5.71 -0.36 6.73
CA ILE A 26 5.29 1.02 6.52
C ILE A 26 4.05 1.27 7.36
N ASN A 27 4.11 2.27 8.23
CA ASN A 27 2.98 2.76 8.97
C ASN A 27 2.47 4.04 8.29
N VAL A 28 1.20 4.04 7.90
CA VAL A 28 0.51 5.16 7.29
C VAL A 28 -0.67 5.59 8.15
N SER A 29 -1.12 6.81 7.95
CA SER A 29 -2.28 7.36 8.63
C SER A 29 -3.60 6.81 8.04
N GLY A 30 -4.67 6.86 8.83
CA GLY A 30 -6.00 6.30 8.53
C GLY A 30 -6.69 6.77 7.25
N GLU A 31 -6.19 7.80 6.57
CA GLU A 31 -6.71 8.34 5.31
C GLU A 31 -6.66 7.34 4.13
N ILE A 32 -5.95 6.23 4.29
CA ILE A 32 -5.92 5.12 3.33
C ILE A 32 -7.18 4.24 3.39
N LEU A 33 -7.99 4.40 4.44
CA LEU A 33 -9.25 3.68 4.63
C LEU A 33 -10.41 4.44 3.98
N ASP A 34 -11.33 3.69 3.38
CA ASP A 34 -12.58 4.22 2.86
C ASP A 34 -13.64 4.44 3.97
N GLU A 35 -14.82 4.92 3.59
CA GLU A 35 -15.93 5.17 4.51
C GLU A 35 -16.42 3.90 5.25
N GLU A 36 -16.15 2.72 4.70
CA GLU A 36 -16.47 1.42 5.29
C GLU A 36 -15.31 0.85 6.15
N LYS A 37 -14.24 1.63 6.35
CA LYS A 37 -12.98 1.21 7.01
C LYS A 37 -12.28 0.06 6.27
N LYS A 38 -12.56 -0.11 4.99
CA LYS A 38 -11.79 -1.01 4.13
C LYS A 38 -10.63 -0.23 3.55
N VAL A 39 -9.56 -0.96 3.30
CA VAL A 39 -8.40 -0.42 2.63
C VAL A 39 -8.80 -0.04 1.20
N ASN A 40 -8.51 1.20 0.77
CA ASN A 40 -8.70 1.59 -0.63
C ASN A 40 -7.69 0.82 -1.50
N GLU A 41 -8.17 -0.23 -2.17
CA GLU A 41 -7.34 -1.17 -2.93
C GLU A 41 -6.51 -0.47 -4.02
N GLU A 42 -7.04 0.57 -4.68
CA GLU A 42 -6.34 1.30 -5.73
C GLU A 42 -5.16 2.11 -5.17
N LEU A 43 -5.39 2.82 -4.05
CA LEU A 43 -4.35 3.58 -3.36
C LEU A 43 -3.24 2.68 -2.83
N VAL A 44 -3.61 1.58 -2.18
CA VAL A 44 -2.64 0.63 -1.64
C VAL A 44 -1.87 -0.07 -2.73
N THR A 45 -2.54 -0.51 -3.78
CA THR A 45 -1.86 -1.14 -4.93
C THR A 45 -0.86 -0.16 -5.56
N SER A 46 -1.24 1.11 -5.77
CA SER A 46 -0.34 2.13 -6.30
C SER A 46 0.88 2.38 -5.41
N LEU A 47 0.68 2.43 -4.10
CA LEU A 47 1.76 2.57 -3.11
C LEU A 47 2.71 1.37 -3.16
N LEU A 48 2.18 0.16 -3.09
CA LEU A 48 2.95 -1.09 -3.09
C LEU A 48 3.78 -1.27 -4.37
N LEU A 49 3.23 -0.91 -5.53
CA LEU A 49 3.95 -0.94 -6.80
C LEU A 49 5.07 0.12 -6.87
N SER A 50 4.81 1.30 -6.31
CA SER A 50 5.83 2.35 -6.22
C SER A 50 7.00 1.92 -5.32
N ILE A 51 6.71 1.19 -4.25
CA ILE A 51 7.72 0.59 -3.36
C ILE A 51 8.50 -0.51 -4.07
N GLN A 52 7.80 -1.45 -4.72
CA GLN A 52 8.43 -2.55 -5.44
C GLN A 52 9.41 -2.03 -6.50
N SER A 53 8.99 -1.03 -7.28
CA SER A 53 9.79 -0.45 -8.36
C SER A 53 10.98 0.39 -7.88
N SER A 54 10.91 1.00 -6.69
CA SER A 54 11.95 1.90 -6.18
C SER A 54 12.96 1.23 -5.24
N LEU A 55 12.50 0.30 -4.39
CA LEU A 55 13.29 -0.25 -3.29
C LEU A 55 13.71 -1.71 -3.52
N GLY A 56 13.17 -2.39 -4.55
CA GLY A 56 13.50 -3.79 -4.86
C GLY A 56 13.07 -4.77 -3.75
N VAL A 57 12.18 -4.35 -2.87
CA VAL A 57 11.66 -5.16 -1.77
C VAL A 57 10.62 -6.15 -2.31
N SER A 58 10.60 -7.36 -1.75
CA SER A 58 9.65 -8.41 -2.14
C SER A 58 8.45 -8.54 -1.19
N GLN A 59 8.59 -8.09 0.07
CA GLN A 59 7.54 -8.19 1.08
C GLN A 59 7.32 -6.86 1.79
N VAL A 60 6.06 -6.47 1.94
CA VAL A 60 5.67 -5.25 2.65
C VAL A 60 4.65 -5.58 3.73
N GLN A 61 4.90 -5.11 4.94
CA GLN A 61 3.90 -5.07 6.00
C GLN A 61 3.31 -3.66 6.06
N LEU A 62 2.02 -3.55 5.73
CA LEU A 62 1.28 -2.28 5.82
C LEU A 62 0.62 -2.17 7.19
N GLN A 63 0.87 -1.06 7.87
CA GLN A 63 0.21 -0.67 9.10
C GLN A 63 -0.57 0.62 8.89
N VAL A 64 -1.76 0.70 9.47
CA VAL A 64 -2.60 1.89 9.48
C VAL A 64 -2.82 2.31 10.92
N ASP A 65 -2.33 3.48 11.29
CA ASP A 65 -2.34 3.98 12.67
C ASP A 65 -1.77 2.94 13.68
N GLY A 66 -0.74 2.20 13.25
CA GLY A 66 -0.08 1.15 14.03
C GLY A 66 -0.79 -0.22 14.04
N VAL A 67 -1.88 -0.40 13.28
CA VAL A 67 -2.58 -1.68 13.15
C VAL A 67 -2.21 -2.33 11.81
N THR A 68 -1.73 -3.57 11.82
CA THR A 68 -1.45 -4.32 10.60
C THR A 68 -2.73 -4.56 9.80
N VAL A 69 -2.68 -4.24 8.50
CA VAL A 69 -3.79 -4.45 7.57
C VAL A 69 -3.30 -5.22 6.35
N ASN A 70 -4.18 -6.05 5.77
CA ASN A 70 -3.97 -6.65 4.46
C ASN A 70 -5.05 -6.16 3.48
N LEU A 71 -4.85 -6.45 2.19
CA LEU A 71 -5.77 -6.06 1.10
C LEU A 71 -7.19 -6.62 1.25
N SER A 72 -7.39 -7.69 2.03
CA SER A 72 -8.67 -8.34 2.31
C SER A 72 -9.35 -7.86 3.60
N GLY A 73 -8.77 -6.88 4.31
CA GLY A 73 -9.41 -6.17 5.42
C GLY A 73 -8.86 -6.46 6.81
N VAL A 74 -8.43 -7.69 7.13
CA VAL A 74 -7.74 -8.01 8.41
C VAL A 74 -6.97 -9.34 8.28
N ASN A 75 -5.64 -9.29 8.29
CA ASN A 75 -4.74 -10.43 8.56
C ASN A 75 -3.33 -9.89 8.82
N ASP A 76 -2.57 -10.57 9.68
CA ASP A 76 -1.22 -10.16 10.10
C ASP A 76 -0.11 -10.51 9.09
N ASP A 77 -0.47 -11.17 7.98
CA ASP A 77 0.51 -11.65 7.01
C ASP A 77 1.06 -10.50 6.14
N PRO A 78 2.40 -10.44 5.95
CA PRO A 78 3.02 -9.53 4.99
C PRO A 78 2.48 -9.70 3.57
N ILE A 79 2.37 -8.60 2.85
CA ILE A 79 1.95 -8.56 1.46
C ILE A 79 3.14 -8.92 0.58
N ASP A 80 3.04 -10.03 -0.15
CA ASP A 80 4.00 -10.39 -1.20
C ASP A 80 3.78 -9.52 -2.44
N LEU A 81 4.73 -8.65 -2.74
CA LEU A 81 4.67 -7.73 -3.87
C LEU A 81 4.75 -8.46 -5.22
N ASN A 82 5.33 -9.66 -5.27
CA ASN A 82 5.37 -10.45 -6.50
C ASN A 82 4.02 -11.08 -6.85
N SER A 83 3.13 -11.20 -5.85
CA SER A 83 1.76 -11.68 -6.03
C SER A 83 0.82 -10.60 -6.57
N LEU A 84 1.25 -9.33 -6.58
CA LEU A 84 0.52 -8.23 -7.20
C LEU A 84 0.56 -8.40 -8.73
N ILE A 85 -0.36 -9.21 -9.27
CA ILE A 85 -0.56 -9.33 -10.71
C ILE A 85 -1.20 -8.03 -11.18
N LEU A 86 -0.38 -7.08 -11.60
CA LEU A 86 -0.83 -6.02 -12.49
C LEU A 86 -1.34 -6.68 -13.76
N ASN A 87 -2.60 -6.40 -14.12
CA ASN A 87 -3.08 -6.59 -15.49
C ASN A 87 -2.23 -5.71 -16.40
N GLN A 88 -1.04 -6.18 -16.78
CA GLN A 88 -0.23 -5.58 -17.81
C GLN A 88 -1.05 -5.70 -19.09
N ILE A 89 -1.62 -4.59 -19.54
CA ILE A 89 -2.05 -4.48 -20.93
C ILE A 89 -0.76 -4.63 -21.74
N LEU A 90 -0.57 -5.81 -22.33
CA LEU A 90 0.40 -6.03 -23.40
C LEU A 90 0.06 -5.00 -24.50
N LEU A 91 0.87 -3.95 -24.59
CA LEU A 91 0.84 -2.98 -25.69
C LEU A 91 1.40 -3.61 -26.96
#